data_AF-A0A379FJ88-F1
#
_entry.id   AF-A0A379FJ88-F1
#
_cell.length_a   1.000
_cell.length_b   1.000
_cell.length_c   1.000
_cell.angle_alpha   90.00
_cell.angle_beta   90.00
_cell.angle_gamma   90.00
#
_symmetry.space_group_name_H-M   'P 1'
#
loop_
_entity.id
_entity.type
_entity.pdbx_description
1 polymer ?
#
loop_
_entity_poly.entity_id
_entity_poly.type
_entity_poly.pdbx_seq_one_letter_code
_entity_poly.pdbx_strand_id
1 'polypeptide(L)'
;MHGVLEVITGATYQRNKEKNSQYENRTFDFNRLYAFISLKKLASLLSVGENYFYSDIFESWQYSGISLESDDRMLPPKLVGYAPEITGVANTNATVTVRNKDRILLETTVPPGPFRIQTLDSGVKGVFRCNNPRRRW
;
A
#
# COMPACT_ATOMS: atom_id res chain seq x y z
N MET A 1 0.84 24.17 7.87
CA MET A 1 2.12 23.58 7.43
C MET A 1 2.81 22.84 8.60
N HIS A 2 2.08 22.13 9.45
CA HIS A 2 2.66 21.51 10.64
C HIS A 2 2.70 19.99 10.43
N GLY A 3 3.92 19.45 10.30
CA GLY A 3 4.15 18.01 10.44
C GLY A 3 4.10 17.66 11.93
N VAL A 4 3.60 16.48 12.26
CA VAL A 4 3.63 15.97 13.63
C VAL A 4 5.06 15.46 13.90
N LEU A 5 5.65 15.87 15.02
CA LEU A 5 6.90 15.30 15.52
C LEU A 5 6.55 14.08 16.37
N GLU A 6 7.09 12.93 15.99
CA GLU A 6 6.93 11.68 16.73
C GLU A 6 8.29 11.22 17.24
N VAL A 7 8.31 10.73 18.48
CA VAL A 7 9.52 10.21 19.13
C VAL A 7 9.34 8.73 19.38
N ILE A 8 10.30 7.92 18.96
CA ILE A 8 10.30 6.47 19.12
C ILE A 8 11.52 6.05 19.93
N THR A 9 11.24 5.18 20.90
CA THR A 9 12.21 4.56 21.79
C THR A 9 12.09 3.04 21.70
N GLY A 10 13.22 2.34 21.56
CA GLY A 10 13.29 0.88 21.56
C GLY A 10 14.10 0.35 22.73
N ALA A 11 13.53 -0.62 23.46
CA ALA A 11 14.21 -1.37 24.51
C ALA A 11 13.92 -2.87 24.38
N THR A 12 14.92 -3.71 24.66
CA THR A 12 14.83 -5.17 24.62
C THR A 12 15.13 -5.78 25.98
N TYR A 13 14.35 -6.78 26.37
CA TYR A 13 14.53 -7.54 27.61
C TYR A 13 14.69 -9.01 27.29
N GLN A 14 15.79 -9.62 27.76
CA GLN A 14 16.08 -11.04 27.54
C GLN A 14 16.33 -11.73 28.89
N ARG A 15 15.67 -12.87 29.09
CA ARG A 15 15.84 -13.74 30.26
C ARG A 15 16.22 -15.13 29.77
N ASN A 16 17.42 -15.57 30.09
CA ASN A 16 17.88 -16.91 29.74
C ASN A 16 17.97 -17.80 30.99
N LYS A 17 17.42 -19.02 30.89
CA LYS A 17 17.48 -20.03 31.96
C LYS A 17 18.07 -21.31 31.39
N GLU A 18 19.32 -21.58 31.71
CA GLU A 18 19.97 -22.84 31.39
C GLU A 18 19.48 -23.96 32.32
N LYS A 19 19.09 -25.10 31.75
CA LYS A 19 18.46 -26.21 32.48
C LYS A 19 19.39 -26.94 33.48
N ASN A 20 20.70 -26.69 33.44
CA ASN A 20 21.71 -27.32 34.32
C ASN A 20 22.56 -26.32 35.13
N SER A 21 22.31 -25.00 34.99
CA SER A 21 23.08 -23.96 35.68
C SER A 21 22.13 -23.09 36.52
N GLN A 22 22.41 -22.92 37.81
CA GLN A 22 21.66 -22.04 38.73
C GLN A 22 21.90 -20.53 38.47
N TYR A 23 22.40 -20.18 37.27
CA TYR A 23 22.68 -18.82 36.88
C TYR A 23 21.56 -18.31 35.98
N GLU A 24 20.73 -17.44 36.54
CA GLU A 24 19.72 -16.69 35.80
C GLU A 24 20.35 -15.39 35.28
N ASN A 25 20.57 -15.30 33.98
CA ASN A 25 21.05 -14.06 33.37
C ASN A 25 19.86 -13.24 32.84
N ARG A 26 19.80 -11.98 33.25
CA ARG A 26 18.77 -11.00 32.87
C ARG A 26 19.49 -9.80 32.27
N THR A 27 19.32 -9.58 30.98
CA THR A 27 19.85 -8.37 30.31
C THR A 27 18.70 -7.47 29.88
N PHE A 28 18.92 -6.17 30.06
CA PHE A 28 18.04 -5.11 29.60
C PHE A 28 18.89 -4.15 28.77
N ASP A 29 18.53 -4.02 27.50
CA ASP A 29 19.30 -3.25 26.53
C ASP A 29 18.41 -2.17 25.91
N PHE A 30 18.86 -0.92 26.00
CA PHE A 30 18.22 0.22 25.37
C PHE A 30 18.89 0.44 24.01
N ASN A 31 18.16 0.17 22.92
CA ASN A 31 18.79 -0.10 21.63
C ASN A 31 18.64 1.04 20.62
N ARG A 32 17.64 1.93 20.79
CA ARG A 32 17.41 3.01 19.82
C ARG A 32 16.56 4.15 20.37
N LEU A 33 17.00 5.39 20.13
CA LEU A 33 16.19 6.60 20.31
C LEU A 33 16.24 7.47 19.06
N TYR A 34 15.09 7.78 18.48
CA TYR A 34 15.00 8.67 17.33
C TYR A 34 13.66 9.41 17.29
N ALA A 35 13.65 10.56 16.63
CA ALA A 35 12.46 11.34 16.37
C ALA A 35 12.33 11.60 14.88
N PHE A 36 11.11 11.75 14.38
CA PHE A 36 10.89 12.08 12.97
C PHE A 36 9.72 13.04 12.78
N ILE A 37 9.78 13.80 11.69
CA ILE A 37 8.74 14.72 11.27
C ILE A 37 8.49 14.60 9.77
N SER A 38 7.22 14.70 9.38
CA SER A 38 6.80 14.65 7.98
C SER A 38 6.80 16.04 7.33
N LEU A 39 7.57 16.22 6.25
CA LEU A 39 7.64 17.45 5.45
C LEU A 39 6.80 17.30 4.18
N LYS A 40 5.51 17.65 4.27
CA LYS A 40 4.54 17.52 3.16
C LYS A 40 4.93 18.26 1.88
N LYS A 41 5.61 19.41 1.98
CA LYS A 41 6.04 20.19 0.80
C LYS A 41 7.07 19.46 -0.07
N LEU A 42 7.86 18.60 0.56
CA LEU A 42 8.94 17.85 -0.08
C LEU A 42 8.57 16.37 -0.24
N ALA A 43 7.36 15.97 0.17
CA ALA A 43 6.96 14.56 0.28
C ALA A 43 8.06 13.71 0.93
N SER A 44 8.61 14.20 2.06
CA SER A 44 9.79 13.59 2.69
C SER A 44 9.63 13.47 4.20
N LEU A 45 10.30 12.49 4.79
CA LEU A 45 10.42 12.24 6.22
C LEU A 45 11.81 12.67 6.69
N LEU A 46 11.87 13.63 7.62
CA LEU A 46 13.10 14.01 8.29
C LEU A 46 13.17 13.24 9.61
N SER A 47 14.24 12.48 9.82
CA SER A 47 14.49 11.77 11.08
C SER A 47 15.81 12.20 11.72
N VAL A 48 15.84 12.22 13.05
CA VAL A 48 17.03 12.56 13.85
C VAL A 48 17.18 11.57 15.01
N GLY A 49 18.41 11.12 15.24
CA GLY A 49 18.76 10.17 16.28
C GLY A 49 19.43 8.93 15.71
N GLU A 50 19.24 7.81 16.39
CA GLU A 50 19.85 6.52 16.03
C GLU A 50 18.92 5.75 15.09
N ASN A 51 19.40 5.39 13.90
CA ASN A 51 18.62 4.62 12.95
C ASN A 51 19.50 3.71 12.08
N TYR A 52 18.87 2.83 11.31
CA TYR A 52 19.53 1.96 10.35
C TYR A 52 19.33 2.53 8.96
N PHE A 53 20.41 2.59 8.20
CA PHE A 53 20.35 2.94 6.80
C PHE A 53 20.00 1.68 6.01
N TYR A 54 18.87 1.70 5.31
CA TYR A 54 18.45 0.65 4.40
C TYR A 54 18.57 1.15 2.97
N SER A 55 19.27 0.42 2.13
CA SER A 55 19.42 0.72 0.72
C SER A 55 19.47 -0.57 -0.07
N ASP A 56 18.91 -0.58 -1.28
CA ASP A 56 18.94 -1.75 -2.15
C ASP A 56 20.35 -2.04 -2.70
N ILE A 57 21.25 -1.06 -2.64
CA ILE A 57 22.60 -1.12 -3.22
C ILE A 57 23.73 -1.21 -2.18
N PHE A 58 23.43 -0.92 -0.92
CA PHE A 58 24.42 -0.94 0.17
C PHE A 58 23.96 -1.86 1.28
N GLU A 59 24.91 -2.47 1.98
CA GLU A 59 24.61 -3.22 3.20
C GLU A 59 24.03 -2.28 4.27
N SER A 60 23.14 -2.83 5.10
CA SER A 60 22.52 -2.06 6.17
C SER A 60 23.51 -1.81 7.30
N TRP A 61 23.58 -0.56 7.76
CA TRP A 61 24.46 -0.16 8.85
C TRP A 61 23.73 0.80 9.80
N GLN A 62 24.13 0.79 11.06
CA GLN A 62 23.58 1.68 12.08
C GLN A 62 24.30 3.03 12.05
N TYR A 63 23.55 4.11 12.11
CA TYR A 63 24.07 5.46 12.17
C TYR A 63 23.36 6.28 13.24
N SER A 64 24.05 7.29 13.76
CA SER A 64 23.51 8.27 14.71
C SER A 64 23.65 9.65 14.09
N GLY A 65 22.53 10.25 13.70
CA GLY A 65 22.57 11.52 12.96
C GLY A 65 21.20 11.95 12.44
N ILE A 66 21.21 12.61 11.28
CA ILE A 66 20.00 13.12 10.62
C ILE A 66 19.87 12.40 9.28
N SER A 67 18.65 11.96 8.93
CA SER A 67 18.34 11.49 7.59
C SER A 67 17.10 12.17 7.03
N LEU A 68 17.10 12.36 5.71
CA LEU A 68 15.96 12.85 4.95
C LEU A 68 15.64 11.81 3.88
N GLU A 69 14.46 11.20 3.98
CA GLU A 69 13.99 10.15 3.08
C GLU A 69 12.74 10.63 2.34
N SER A 70 12.63 10.35 1.04
CA SER A 70 11.40 10.64 0.28
C SER A 70 10.36 9.55 0.53
N ASP A 71 9.13 9.94 0.84
CA ASP A 71 8.01 9.02 1.05
C ASP A 71 6.95 9.22 -0.05
N ASP A 72 6.93 8.32 -1.02
CA ASP A 72 6.00 8.35 -2.15
C ASP A 72 4.53 8.22 -1.73
N ARG A 73 4.24 7.71 -0.52
CA ARG A 73 2.88 7.66 0.02
C ARG A 73 2.35 9.04 0.42
N MET A 74 3.25 10.01 0.60
CA MET A 74 2.90 11.41 0.86
C MET A 74 2.63 12.20 -0.41
N LEU A 75 3.08 11.70 -1.58
CA LEU A 75 2.64 12.26 -2.84
C LEU A 75 1.13 12.05 -2.95
N PRO A 76 0.38 13.03 -3.51
CA PRO A 76 -0.97 12.75 -3.94
C PRO A 76 -0.91 11.47 -4.77
N PRO A 77 -1.84 10.51 -4.60
CA PRO A 77 -1.85 9.34 -5.45
C PRO A 77 -1.76 9.88 -6.87
N LYS A 78 -0.67 9.53 -7.59
CA LYS A 78 -0.63 9.70 -9.04
C LYS A 78 -1.98 9.15 -9.52
N LEU A 79 -2.55 9.72 -10.56
CA LEU A 79 -3.63 9.08 -11.30
C LEU A 79 -3.07 7.78 -11.91
N VAL A 80 -2.76 6.80 -11.06
CA VAL A 80 -2.20 5.50 -11.39
C VAL A 80 -3.40 4.67 -11.77
N GLY A 81 -3.69 4.71 -13.05
CA GLY A 81 -4.80 4.00 -13.63
C GLY A 81 -5.16 4.56 -14.97
N TYR A 82 -4.52 4.04 -16.01
CA TYR A 82 -5.28 3.84 -17.23
C TYR A 82 -6.35 2.80 -16.89
N ALA A 83 -7.57 3.26 -16.60
CA ALA A 83 -8.72 2.38 -16.61
C ALA A 83 -8.93 1.99 -18.08
N PRO A 84 -8.81 0.70 -18.46
CA PRO A 84 -9.12 0.30 -19.82
C PRO A 84 -10.57 0.68 -20.10
N GLU A 85 -10.76 1.46 -21.15
CA GLU A 85 -12.08 1.86 -21.58
C GLU A 85 -12.83 0.63 -22.13
N ILE A 86 -13.94 0.25 -21.49
CA ILE A 86 -14.82 -0.77 -22.03
C ILE A 86 -15.81 -0.10 -22.96
N THR A 87 -15.67 -0.37 -24.26
CA THR A 87 -16.64 0.01 -25.28
C THR A 87 -17.38 -1.22 -25.81
N GLY A 88 -18.64 -1.02 -26.16
CA GLY A 88 -19.48 -2.06 -26.74
C GLY A 88 -20.79 -1.48 -27.25
N VAL A 89 -21.57 -2.32 -27.93
CA VAL A 89 -22.91 -1.95 -28.42
C VAL A 89 -23.92 -2.89 -27.80
N ALA A 90 -24.88 -2.34 -27.08
CA ALA A 90 -25.99 -3.08 -26.50
C ALA A 90 -27.20 -2.99 -27.45
N ASN A 91 -27.69 -4.13 -27.96
CA ASN A 91 -28.87 -4.14 -28.83
C ASN A 91 -30.18 -3.85 -28.06
N THR A 92 -30.18 -4.04 -26.74
CA THR A 92 -31.32 -3.83 -25.84
C THR A 92 -30.81 -3.36 -24.48
N ASN A 93 -31.70 -3.02 -23.54
CA ASN A 93 -31.32 -2.84 -22.14
C ASN A 93 -30.58 -4.09 -21.66
N ALA A 94 -29.31 -3.92 -21.27
CA ALA A 94 -28.41 -5.02 -20.94
C ALA A 94 -27.67 -4.72 -19.64
N THR A 95 -27.41 -5.76 -18.86
CA THR A 95 -26.57 -5.67 -17.67
C THR A 95 -25.15 -6.06 -18.07
N VAL A 96 -24.21 -5.14 -17.89
CA VAL A 96 -22.79 -5.36 -18.14
C VAL A 96 -22.14 -5.78 -16.82
N THR A 97 -21.63 -7.01 -16.78
CA THR A 97 -20.91 -7.55 -15.63
C THR A 97 -19.43 -7.66 -15.95
N VAL A 98 -18.61 -6.90 -15.22
CA VAL A 98 -17.15 -7.01 -15.29
C VAL A 98 -16.68 -8.00 -14.23
N ARG A 99 -15.93 -9.02 -14.66
CA ARG A 99 -15.37 -10.04 -13.78
C ARG A 99 -13.85 -10.11 -13.92
N ASN A 100 -13.18 -10.34 -12.80
CA ASN A 100 -11.79 -10.77 -12.77
C ASN A 100 -11.73 -12.16 -12.15
N LYS A 101 -11.41 -13.15 -12.98
CA LYS A 101 -11.55 -14.58 -12.64
C LYS A 101 -12.98 -14.84 -12.14
N ASP A 102 -13.16 -15.17 -10.86
CA ASP A 102 -14.45 -15.52 -10.25
C ASP A 102 -15.09 -14.39 -9.42
N ARG A 103 -14.46 -13.22 -9.33
CA ARG A 103 -14.99 -12.07 -8.58
C ARG A 103 -15.65 -11.05 -9.53
N ILE A 104 -16.90 -10.69 -9.23
CA ILE A 104 -17.59 -9.56 -9.88
C ILE A 104 -16.98 -8.26 -9.35
N LEU A 105 -16.54 -7.41 -10.27
CA LEU A 105 -15.91 -6.13 -9.98
C LEU A 105 -16.86 -4.95 -10.20
N LEU A 106 -17.72 -5.05 -11.21
CA LEU A 106 -18.71 -4.03 -11.53
C LEU A 106 -19.92 -4.68 -12.20
N GLU A 107 -21.11 -4.26 -11.81
CA GLU A 107 -22.35 -4.62 -12.47
C GLU A 107 -23.17 -3.35 -12.69
N THR A 108 -23.45 -3.01 -13.94
CA THR A 108 -24.20 -1.80 -14.29
C THR A 108 -25.13 -2.05 -15.48
N THR A 109 -26.26 -1.37 -15.51
CA THR A 109 -27.25 -1.48 -16.58
C THR A 109 -27.00 -0.37 -17.60
N VAL A 110 -26.87 -0.75 -18.88
CA VAL A 110 -26.69 0.19 -19.98
C VAL A 110 -27.93 0.25 -20.87
N PRO A 111 -28.28 1.43 -21.40
CA PRO A 111 -29.35 1.59 -22.39
C PRO A 111 -28.95 0.97 -23.74
N PRO A 112 -29.89 0.80 -24.68
CA PRO A 112 -29.59 0.30 -26.02
C PRO A 112 -28.75 1.33 -26.77
N GLY A 113 -27.70 0.87 -27.46
CA GLY A 113 -26.78 1.70 -28.21
C GLY A 113 -25.31 1.53 -27.80
N PRO A 114 -24.42 2.37 -28.34
CA PRO A 114 -23.02 2.38 -27.95
C PRO A 114 -22.87 2.85 -26.50
N PHE A 115 -22.09 2.12 -25.71
CA PHE A 115 -21.80 2.47 -24.33
C PHE A 115 -20.29 2.50 -24.07
N ARG A 116 -19.90 3.32 -23.08
CA ARG A 116 -18.52 3.51 -22.63
C ARG A 116 -18.49 3.48 -21.10
N ILE A 117 -17.76 2.53 -20.51
CA ILE A 117 -17.59 2.42 -19.05
C ILE A 117 -16.12 2.68 -18.70
N GLN A 118 -15.86 3.73 -17.92
CA GLN A 118 -14.51 4.22 -17.56
C GLN A 118 -14.13 3.95 -16.09
N THR A 119 -14.89 3.11 -15.37
CA THR A 119 -14.87 3.10 -13.89
C THR A 119 -14.09 1.95 -13.27
N LEU A 120 -13.07 1.41 -13.95
CA LEU A 120 -12.28 0.30 -13.40
C LEU A 120 -11.00 0.80 -12.75
N ASP A 121 -10.88 0.51 -11.45
CA ASP A 121 -9.65 0.71 -10.69
C ASP A 121 -8.53 -0.16 -11.29
N SER A 122 -7.31 0.38 -11.29
CA SER A 122 -6.21 0.14 -12.25
C SER A 122 -5.54 -1.25 -12.24
N GLY A 123 -6.09 -2.24 -11.53
CA GLY A 123 -5.50 -3.57 -11.33
C GLY A 123 -6.18 -4.72 -12.08
N VAL A 124 -7.17 -4.45 -12.94
CA VAL A 124 -8.08 -5.48 -13.43
C VAL A 124 -7.67 -6.00 -14.82
N LYS A 125 -7.10 -7.21 -14.86
CA LYS A 125 -6.99 -8.03 -16.08
C LYS A 125 -8.03 -9.15 -15.99
N GLY A 126 -9.01 -9.20 -16.89
CA GLY A 126 -10.11 -10.18 -16.83
C GLY A 126 -10.84 -10.40 -18.15
N VAL A 127 -11.61 -11.48 -18.23
CA VAL A 127 -12.45 -11.85 -19.37
C VAL A 127 -13.86 -11.29 -19.15
N PHE A 128 -14.33 -10.48 -20.10
CA PHE A 128 -15.61 -9.79 -20.00
C PHE A 128 -16.74 -10.66 -20.56
N ARG A 129 -17.84 -10.81 -19.81
CA ARG A 129 -19.04 -11.50 -20.29
C ARG A 129 -20.25 -10.59 -20.11
N CYS A 130 -20.79 -10.10 -21.23
CA CYS A 130 -22.11 -9.48 -21.23
C CYS A 130 -23.16 -10.61 -21.20
N ASN A 131 -24.01 -10.65 -20.17
CA ASN A 131 -25.14 -11.56 -20.12
C ASN A 131 -26.42 -10.76 -20.43
N ASN A 132 -27.11 -11.11 -21.50
CA ASN A 132 -28.43 -10.55 -21.81
C ASN A 132 -29.50 -11.44 -21.18
N PRO A 133 -30.21 -11.00 -20.11
CA PRO A 133 -31.16 -11.85 -19.41
C PRO A 133 -32.43 -12.19 -20.20
N ARG A 134 -32.59 -11.73 -21.45
CA ARG A 134 -33.84 -11.89 -22.22
C ARG A 134 -33.84 -12.95 -23.35
N ARG A 135 -32.79 -13.75 -23.54
CA ARG A 135 -32.85 -14.86 -24.51
C ARG A 135 -32.26 -16.15 -23.94
N ARG A 136 -33.15 -17.00 -23.40
CA ARG A 136 -32.96 -18.46 -23.36
C ARG A 136 -33.53 -19.03 -24.65
N TRP A 137 -32.68 -19.53 -25.53
CA TRP A 137 -32.89 -20.67 -26.43
C TRP A 137 -31.51 -21.23 -26.72
#